data_AF-A0A0R3SLQ2-F1
#
_entry.id   AF-A0A0R3SLQ2-F1
#
_cell.length_a   1.000
_cell.length_b   1.000
_cell.length_c   1.000
_cell.angle_alpha   90.00
_cell.angle_beta   90.00
_cell.angle_gamma   90.00
#
_symmetry.space_group_name_H-M   'P 1'
#
loop_
_entity.id
_entity.type
_entity.pdbx_description
1 polymer ?
#
loop_
_entity_poly.entity_id
_entity_poly.type
_entity_poly.pdbx_seq_one_letter_code
_entity_poly.pdbx_strand_id
1 'polypeptide(L)'
;MDDFGNDIEGDQLIANLSFEELSGNVPSQTTGSISMPTFKSPTRTDFPGFPYPTPYSQQVDLMRFLYTTLASSKCALIESPTGTGKSVTLLTGSLHWLLDHNKAVEEYISNLRNYFRKESTRLNEESDWVTAHSRKRELRMRVDRELEPLEFTQRALAQASELIERAEDIKLLSKMSKHGDLSSNMPRDPFSSNDANWDKSEDDSFLPSESGKSTVSEEPLAERDQVFQIIYCSRTHSQLSQVAEELYKLKGGLSDRITLVTLASRQHLCVNKKVYELKNQQFIREACLDLASKRPGCKFRCKAHVNELSNYLLGARISAVDAALKIRDTSEEIDIEDLPIRACPYYANKRSLPLAQLVLAPYQTVVVPGQREAIGLRLQDSILIIDEAHNLLEALAAAFSATVTYNDLILAERLVIVFLGYYRSRLSSVSVLRLRQFNLIISGFKNLLDGKIARGRQQRNDAENRDPTGGEMVHKLGDFLFAAGVDHINLSYVVNYLRSDRCVHKMAGFGNWFGGKGKRKKLEEEGEEVKDVIERSKRVGTELSFSSCLKQLKRPPKLAKPQSKRPKLDENQAVSCMARQLILTYSLLLF
;
A
#
# COMPACT_ATOMS: atom_id res chain seq x y z
N MET A 1 39.51 -29.84 -4.81
CA MET A 1 39.39 -28.76 -5.80
C MET A 1 37.93 -28.52 -6.22
N ASP A 2 36.97 -29.29 -5.70
CA ASP A 2 35.55 -29.12 -6.02
C ASP A 2 34.84 -28.02 -5.21
N ASP A 3 35.47 -27.52 -4.14
CA ASP A 3 34.90 -26.46 -3.27
C ASP A 3 35.02 -25.03 -3.85
N PHE A 4 35.79 -24.82 -4.93
CA PHE A 4 35.95 -23.50 -5.56
C PHE A 4 34.90 -23.21 -6.65
N GLY A 5 34.07 -24.19 -7.04
CA GLY A 5 33.12 -24.02 -8.14
C GLY A 5 31.92 -23.11 -7.84
N ASN A 6 31.69 -22.78 -6.56
CA ASN A 6 30.50 -22.09 -6.06
C ASN A 6 30.80 -20.87 -5.16
N ASP A 7 32.03 -20.36 -5.15
CA ASP A 7 32.41 -19.21 -4.31
C ASP A 7 32.04 -17.86 -4.95
N ILE A 8 30.78 -17.48 -4.78
CA ILE A 8 30.19 -16.24 -5.32
C ILE A 8 30.84 -14.98 -4.72
N GLU A 9 31.30 -15.02 -3.46
CA GLU A 9 31.96 -13.89 -2.80
C GLU A 9 33.40 -13.70 -3.28
N GLY A 10 34.17 -14.79 -3.41
CA GLY A 10 35.50 -14.75 -4.02
C GLY A 10 35.46 -14.23 -5.46
N ASP A 11 34.40 -14.58 -6.19
CA ASP A 11 34.21 -14.14 -7.56
C ASP A 11 33.90 -12.63 -7.69
N GLN A 12 33.16 -12.04 -6.74
CA GLN A 12 32.92 -10.59 -6.70
C GLN A 12 34.18 -9.80 -6.32
N LEU A 13 35.01 -10.35 -5.44
CA LEU A 13 36.29 -9.74 -5.03
C LEU A 13 37.28 -9.68 -6.19
N ILE A 14 37.37 -10.74 -6.99
CA ILE A 14 38.29 -10.81 -8.15
C ILE A 14 37.82 -9.90 -9.29
N ALA A 15 36.51 -9.75 -9.52
CA ALA A 15 35.97 -8.86 -10.55
C ALA A 15 36.29 -7.37 -10.31
N ASN A 16 36.54 -6.99 -9.06
CA ASN A 16 36.93 -5.62 -8.68
C ASN A 16 38.45 -5.38 -8.77
N LEU A 17 39.26 -6.41 -9.03
CA LEU A 17 40.69 -6.27 -9.28
C LEU A 17 40.91 -5.92 -10.75
N SER A 18 41.01 -4.63 -11.04
CA SER A 18 41.40 -4.12 -12.36
C SER A 18 42.86 -4.49 -12.63
N PHE A 19 43.10 -5.56 -13.40
CA PHE A 19 44.42 -5.82 -13.95
C PHE A 19 44.60 -4.98 -15.21
N GLU A 20 45.52 -4.01 -15.18
CA GLU A 20 45.95 -3.28 -16.37
C GLU A 20 46.52 -4.28 -17.39
N GLU A 21 45.82 -4.46 -18.51
CA GLU A 21 46.25 -5.32 -19.62
C GLU A 21 47.54 -4.76 -20.24
N LEU A 22 48.65 -5.49 -20.07
CA LEU A 22 49.83 -5.35 -20.93
C LEU A 22 49.44 -5.81 -22.35
N SER A 23 49.32 -4.84 -23.25
CA SER A 23 49.00 -5.04 -24.67
C SER A 23 50.02 -5.95 -25.36
N GLY A 24 49.69 -7.22 -25.51
CA GLY A 24 50.36 -8.16 -26.40
C GLY A 24 49.44 -8.52 -27.57
N ASN A 25 49.80 -8.08 -28.78
CA ASN A 25 49.11 -8.43 -30.03
C ASN A 25 49.05 -9.97 -30.20
N VAL A 26 47.85 -10.54 -30.13
CA VAL A 26 47.54 -11.90 -30.58
C VAL A 26 46.64 -11.80 -31.82
N PRO A 27 46.93 -12.51 -32.92
CA PRO A 27 46.18 -12.38 -34.15
C PRO A 27 44.75 -12.89 -33.98
N SER A 28 43.79 -12.05 -34.34
CA SER A 28 42.37 -12.34 -34.39
C SER A 28 42.08 -13.45 -35.40
N GLN A 29 41.97 -14.70 -34.94
CA GLN A 29 41.28 -15.73 -35.68
C GLN A 29 39.77 -15.56 -35.45
N THR A 30 39.11 -15.07 -36.49
CA THR A 30 37.66 -15.11 -36.68
C THR A 30 37.15 -16.54 -36.57
N THR A 31 36.64 -16.92 -35.40
CA THR A 31 35.73 -18.06 -35.26
C THR A 31 34.35 -17.50 -34.93
N GLY A 32 33.35 -17.84 -35.74
CA GLY A 32 31.98 -17.33 -35.63
C GLY A 32 31.48 -17.32 -34.18
N SER A 33 31.25 -16.11 -33.66
CA SER A 33 30.55 -15.91 -32.40
C SER A 33 29.10 -16.31 -32.63
N ILE A 34 28.66 -17.39 -32.01
CA ILE A 34 27.23 -17.68 -31.90
C ILE A 34 26.68 -16.55 -31.03
N SER A 35 25.89 -15.65 -31.64
CA SER A 35 25.29 -14.54 -30.92
C SER A 35 24.32 -15.07 -29.87
N MET A 36 24.30 -14.43 -28.71
CA MET A 36 23.36 -14.75 -27.63
C MET A 36 21.92 -14.78 -28.17
N PRO A 37 21.07 -15.73 -27.73
CA PRO A 37 19.67 -15.78 -28.13
C PRO A 37 18.99 -14.44 -27.83
N THR A 38 18.22 -13.95 -28.80
CA THR A 38 17.40 -12.74 -28.63
C THR A 38 15.98 -13.13 -28.24
N PHE A 39 15.40 -12.41 -27.28
CA PHE A 39 13.99 -12.57 -26.94
C PHE A 39 13.11 -12.24 -28.15
N LYS A 40 12.18 -13.14 -28.50
CA LYS A 40 11.21 -12.91 -29.56
C LYS A 40 9.94 -12.35 -28.95
N SER A 41 9.67 -11.07 -29.20
CA SER A 41 8.42 -10.47 -28.77
C SER A 41 7.24 -11.22 -29.38
N PRO A 42 6.18 -11.48 -28.59
CA PRO A 42 5.05 -12.22 -29.10
C PRO A 42 4.34 -11.40 -30.18
N THR A 43 3.59 -12.07 -31.06
CA THR A 43 2.68 -11.43 -32.03
C THR A 43 1.38 -12.22 -32.14
N ARG A 44 0.24 -11.53 -32.30
CA ARG A 44 -1.07 -12.16 -32.38
C ARG A 44 -1.99 -11.42 -33.34
N THR A 45 -2.75 -12.17 -34.14
CA THR A 45 -3.75 -11.62 -35.07
C THR A 45 -5.19 -11.85 -34.62
N ASP A 46 -5.43 -12.91 -33.83
CA ASP A 46 -6.77 -13.42 -33.50
C ASP A 46 -6.98 -13.45 -31.99
N PHE A 47 -8.11 -12.98 -31.48
CA PHE A 47 -8.37 -12.83 -30.04
C PHE A 47 -9.54 -13.73 -29.58
N PRO A 48 -9.31 -15.04 -29.36
CA PRO A 48 -10.32 -15.95 -28.85
C PRO A 48 -10.68 -15.59 -27.41
N GLY A 49 -11.88 -15.94 -26.97
CA GLY A 49 -12.32 -15.61 -25.61
C GLY A 49 -12.84 -14.18 -25.44
N PHE A 50 -13.00 -13.43 -26.53
CA PHE A 50 -13.83 -12.23 -26.52
C PHE A 50 -15.28 -12.60 -26.07
N PRO A 51 -15.93 -11.80 -25.20
CA PRO A 51 -17.19 -12.20 -24.59
C PRO A 51 -18.36 -12.21 -25.60
N TYR A 52 -18.26 -11.44 -26.67
CA TYR A 52 -19.25 -11.35 -27.74
C TYR A 52 -18.89 -12.27 -28.92
N PRO A 53 -19.88 -12.81 -29.66
CA PRO A 53 -19.62 -13.74 -30.77
C PRO A 53 -18.68 -13.20 -31.84
N THR A 54 -18.79 -11.90 -32.15
CA THR A 54 -17.94 -11.22 -33.12
C THR A 54 -17.53 -9.85 -32.59
N PRO A 55 -16.24 -9.59 -32.38
CA PRO A 55 -15.75 -8.25 -32.05
C PRO A 55 -15.91 -7.31 -33.26
N TYR A 56 -16.14 -6.02 -33.01
CA TYR A 56 -16.11 -5.01 -34.07
C TYR A 56 -14.70 -4.87 -34.65
N SER A 57 -14.59 -4.49 -35.93
CA SER A 57 -13.29 -4.29 -36.59
C SER A 57 -12.39 -3.34 -35.82
N GLN A 58 -12.94 -2.22 -35.34
CA GLN A 58 -12.25 -1.23 -34.51
C GLN A 58 -11.70 -1.82 -33.21
N GLN A 59 -12.42 -2.76 -32.58
CA GLN A 59 -11.94 -3.44 -31.37
C GLN A 59 -10.77 -4.38 -31.69
N VAL A 60 -10.84 -5.08 -32.83
CA VAL A 60 -9.74 -5.94 -33.29
C VAL A 60 -8.49 -5.12 -33.62
N ASP A 61 -8.67 -3.99 -34.32
CA ASP A 61 -7.56 -3.09 -34.65
C ASP A 61 -6.93 -2.50 -33.39
N LEU A 62 -7.75 -2.13 -32.40
CA LEU A 62 -7.27 -1.70 -31.08
C LEU A 62 -6.48 -2.80 -30.37
N MET A 63 -6.95 -4.06 -30.37
CA MET A 63 -6.22 -5.17 -29.75
C MET A 63 -4.89 -5.44 -30.45
N ARG A 64 -4.84 -5.39 -31.80
CA ARG A 64 -3.58 -5.53 -32.56
C ARG A 64 -2.61 -4.41 -32.26
N PHE A 65 -3.09 -3.16 -32.23
CA PHE A 65 -2.28 -2.00 -31.88
C PHE A 65 -1.73 -2.07 -30.46
N LEU A 66 -2.55 -2.51 -29.50
CA LEU A 66 -2.11 -2.74 -28.13
C LEU A 66 -1.01 -3.80 -28.09
N TYR A 67 -1.19 -4.91 -28.80
CA TYR A 67 -0.23 -6.00 -28.85
C TYR A 67 1.14 -5.56 -29.40
N THR A 68 1.16 -4.78 -30.49
CA THR A 68 2.41 -4.27 -31.09
C THR A 68 3.09 -3.22 -30.19
N THR A 69 2.29 -2.39 -29.51
CA THR A 69 2.81 -1.40 -28.55
C THR A 69 3.48 -2.10 -27.37
N LEU A 70 2.81 -3.10 -26.76
CA LEU A 70 3.35 -3.86 -25.64
C LEU A 70 4.61 -4.66 -26.04
N ALA A 71 4.58 -5.29 -27.22
CA ALA A 71 5.73 -6.01 -27.78
C ALA A 71 6.97 -5.13 -28.04
N SER A 72 6.79 -3.83 -28.21
CA SER A 72 7.86 -2.85 -28.42
C SER A 72 8.22 -2.05 -27.16
N SER A 73 7.62 -2.38 -26.01
CA SER A 73 7.84 -1.69 -24.72
C SER A 73 7.63 -0.17 -24.80
N LYS A 74 6.65 0.29 -25.58
CA LYS A 74 6.34 1.71 -25.79
C LYS A 74 5.11 2.16 -25.01
N CYS A 75 4.98 3.47 -24.81
CA CYS A 75 3.76 4.09 -24.32
C CYS A 75 2.79 4.37 -25.48
N ALA A 76 1.49 4.16 -25.26
CA ALA A 76 0.43 4.51 -26.19
C ALA A 76 -0.62 5.40 -25.54
N LEU A 77 -1.10 6.40 -26.28
CA LEU A 77 -2.29 7.16 -25.96
C LEU A 77 -3.42 6.72 -26.89
N ILE A 78 -4.51 6.25 -26.32
CA ILE A 78 -5.61 5.63 -27.07
C ILE A 78 -6.89 6.41 -26.77
N GLU A 79 -7.46 6.99 -27.82
CA GLU A 79 -8.80 7.58 -27.77
C GLU A 79 -9.81 6.56 -28.28
N SER A 80 -10.82 6.25 -27.46
CA SER A 80 -11.91 5.33 -27.81
C SER A 80 -13.23 5.93 -27.33
N PRO A 81 -14.23 6.13 -28.19
CA PRO A 81 -15.53 6.67 -27.79
C PRO A 81 -16.21 5.80 -26.72
N THR A 82 -17.02 6.42 -25.87
CA THR A 82 -17.81 5.71 -24.85
C THR A 82 -18.78 4.72 -25.50
N GLY A 83 -18.97 3.54 -24.89
CA GLY A 83 -19.89 2.51 -25.37
C GLY A 83 -19.33 1.56 -26.42
N THR A 84 -18.06 1.72 -26.82
CA THR A 84 -17.37 0.84 -27.79
C THR A 84 -16.77 -0.43 -27.19
N GLY A 85 -16.99 -0.69 -25.89
CA GLY A 85 -16.43 -1.86 -25.20
C GLY A 85 -14.94 -1.74 -24.87
N LYS A 86 -14.43 -0.51 -24.70
CA LYS A 86 -13.02 -0.20 -24.40
C LYS A 86 -12.41 -1.12 -23.34
N SER A 87 -13.05 -1.25 -22.19
CA SER A 87 -12.55 -2.03 -21.04
C SER A 87 -12.36 -3.52 -21.39
N VAL A 88 -13.38 -4.17 -21.97
CA VAL A 88 -13.30 -5.55 -22.47
C VAL A 88 -12.21 -5.71 -23.52
N THR A 89 -12.09 -4.77 -24.46
CA THR A 89 -11.08 -4.82 -25.53
C THR A 89 -9.66 -4.70 -24.96
N LEU A 90 -9.44 -3.78 -24.03
CA LEU A 90 -8.15 -3.60 -23.33
C LEU A 90 -7.80 -4.83 -22.50
N LEU A 91 -8.75 -5.38 -21.73
CA LEU A 91 -8.54 -6.60 -20.95
C LEU A 91 -8.20 -7.78 -21.87
N THR A 92 -9.00 -8.03 -22.90
CA THR A 92 -8.78 -9.17 -23.80
C THR A 92 -7.41 -9.09 -24.48
N GLY A 93 -7.05 -7.93 -25.05
CA GLY A 93 -5.76 -7.75 -25.72
C GLY A 93 -4.57 -7.89 -24.75
N SER A 94 -4.65 -7.27 -23.58
CA SER A 94 -3.55 -7.27 -22.61
C SER A 94 -3.34 -8.64 -21.97
N LEU A 95 -4.42 -9.36 -21.64
CA LEU A 95 -4.33 -10.69 -21.04
C LEU A 95 -3.81 -11.74 -22.03
N HIS A 96 -4.19 -11.67 -23.31
CA HIS A 96 -3.59 -12.53 -24.34
C HIS A 96 -2.10 -12.25 -24.48
N TRP A 97 -1.72 -10.97 -24.54
CA TRP A 97 -0.31 -10.59 -24.58
C TRP A 97 0.46 -11.15 -23.37
N LEU A 98 -0.11 -11.05 -22.16
CA LEU A 98 0.52 -11.58 -20.94
C LEU A 98 0.74 -13.09 -21.03
N LEU A 99 -0.27 -13.86 -21.45
CA LEU A 99 -0.15 -15.31 -21.57
C LEU A 99 0.86 -15.72 -22.66
N ASP A 100 0.87 -15.02 -23.79
CA ASP A 100 1.80 -15.28 -24.87
C ASP A 100 3.23 -14.83 -24.48
N HIS A 101 3.38 -13.74 -23.73
CA HIS A 101 4.65 -13.29 -23.16
C HIS A 101 5.22 -14.31 -22.18
N ASN A 102 4.40 -14.85 -21.27
CA ASN A 102 4.85 -15.88 -20.31
C ASN A 102 5.37 -17.14 -21.02
N LYS A 103 4.73 -17.56 -22.11
CA LYS A 103 5.22 -18.67 -22.95
C LYS A 103 6.52 -18.33 -23.66
N ALA A 104 6.63 -17.13 -24.23
CA ALA A 104 7.84 -16.67 -24.90
C ALA A 104 9.03 -16.59 -23.91
N VAL A 105 8.78 -16.20 -22.66
CA VAL A 105 9.77 -16.20 -21.58
C VAL A 105 10.23 -17.62 -21.26
N GLU A 106 9.31 -18.59 -21.13
CA GLU A 106 9.66 -19.99 -20.90
C GLU A 106 10.52 -20.58 -22.04
N GLU A 107 10.15 -20.31 -23.30
CA GLU A 107 10.95 -20.70 -24.46
C GLU A 107 12.32 -20.02 -24.45
N TYR A 108 12.39 -18.74 -24.04
CA TYR A 108 13.63 -17.98 -23.97
C TYR A 108 14.58 -18.53 -22.90
N ILE A 109 14.08 -18.85 -21.70
CA ILE A 109 14.83 -19.52 -20.63
C ILE A 109 15.44 -20.83 -21.16
N SER A 110 14.66 -21.65 -21.87
CA SER A 110 15.14 -22.90 -22.48
C SER A 110 16.25 -22.65 -23.51
N ASN A 111 16.09 -21.64 -24.36
CA ASN A 111 17.08 -21.25 -25.36
C ASN A 111 18.39 -20.76 -24.71
N LEU A 112 18.32 -19.96 -23.65
CA LEU A 112 19.48 -19.49 -22.89
C LEU A 112 20.25 -20.65 -22.25
N ARG A 113 19.55 -21.59 -21.59
CA ARG A 113 20.17 -22.79 -21.02
C ARG A 113 20.85 -23.66 -22.07
N ASN A 114 20.20 -23.85 -23.22
CA ASN A 114 20.76 -24.60 -24.34
C ASN A 114 21.98 -23.90 -24.96
N TYR A 115 21.95 -22.57 -25.08
CA TYR A 115 23.07 -21.77 -25.55
C TYR A 115 24.27 -21.88 -24.60
N PHE A 116 24.05 -21.69 -23.30
CA PHE A 116 25.10 -21.84 -22.29
C PHE A 116 25.73 -23.24 -22.33
N ARG A 117 24.90 -24.29 -22.42
CA ARG A 117 25.39 -25.68 -22.50
C ARG A 117 26.28 -25.90 -23.73
N LYS A 118 25.85 -25.46 -24.92
CA LYS A 118 26.59 -25.62 -26.18
C LYS A 118 27.92 -24.87 -26.19
N GLU A 119 27.90 -23.62 -25.73
CA GLU A 119 29.12 -22.80 -25.72
C GLU A 119 30.08 -23.26 -24.61
N SER A 120 29.56 -23.70 -23.46
CA SER A 120 30.36 -24.32 -22.39
C SER A 120 31.06 -25.61 -22.85
N THR A 121 30.39 -26.46 -23.65
CA THR A 121 31.04 -27.64 -24.23
C THR A 121 32.13 -27.28 -25.23
N ARG A 122 31.88 -26.29 -26.10
CA ARG A 122 32.88 -25.79 -27.07
C ARG A 122 34.12 -25.25 -26.37
N LEU A 123 33.95 -24.45 -25.32
CA LEU A 123 35.06 -23.87 -24.55
C LEU A 123 35.87 -24.95 -23.79
N ASN A 124 35.24 -26.04 -23.34
CA ASN A 124 35.98 -27.14 -22.70
C ASN A 124 36.85 -27.95 -23.69
N GLU A 125 36.57 -27.87 -24.99
CA GLU A 125 37.33 -28.56 -26.04
C GLU A 125 38.53 -27.72 -26.55
N GLU A 126 38.65 -26.46 -26.12
CA GLU A 126 39.75 -25.58 -26.52
C GLU A 126 41.08 -25.95 -25.83
N SER A 127 42.18 -25.90 -26.60
CA SER A 127 43.51 -26.25 -26.10
C SER A 127 44.07 -25.26 -25.06
N ASP A 128 43.66 -23.99 -25.11
CA ASP A 128 44.05 -22.95 -24.16
C ASP A 128 43.02 -22.86 -23.02
N TRP A 129 43.24 -23.69 -22.00
CA TRP A 129 42.30 -23.85 -20.90
C TRP A 129 42.14 -22.59 -20.03
N VAL A 130 43.15 -21.72 -19.94
CA VAL A 130 43.11 -20.50 -19.10
C VAL A 130 42.20 -19.45 -19.73
N THR A 131 42.39 -19.21 -21.03
CA THR A 131 41.55 -18.27 -21.79
C THR A 131 40.12 -18.79 -21.92
N ALA A 132 39.97 -20.10 -22.17
CA ALA A 132 38.65 -20.74 -22.24
C ALA A 132 37.89 -20.65 -20.91
N HIS A 133 38.57 -20.85 -19.77
CA HIS A 133 37.97 -20.72 -18.44
C HIS A 133 37.50 -19.28 -18.17
N SER A 134 38.31 -18.27 -18.53
CA SER A 134 37.96 -16.86 -18.37
C SER A 134 36.73 -16.48 -19.20
N ARG A 135 36.68 -16.90 -20.48
CA ARG A 135 35.52 -16.69 -21.36
C ARG A 135 34.27 -17.41 -20.86
N LYS A 136 34.41 -18.64 -20.35
CA LYS A 136 33.30 -19.41 -19.79
C LYS A 136 32.71 -18.75 -18.55
N ARG A 137 33.56 -18.16 -17.70
CA ARG A 137 33.12 -17.37 -16.54
C ARG A 137 32.35 -16.13 -16.98
N GLU A 138 32.87 -15.38 -17.95
CA GLU A 138 32.17 -14.20 -18.49
C GLU A 138 30.82 -14.57 -19.13
N LEU A 139 30.80 -15.66 -19.90
CA LEU A 139 29.57 -16.21 -20.47
C LEU A 139 28.56 -16.57 -19.39
N ARG A 140 28.98 -17.27 -18.31
CA ARG A 140 28.13 -17.61 -17.17
C ARG A 140 27.52 -16.35 -16.56
N MET A 141 28.35 -15.37 -16.21
CA MET A 141 27.86 -14.10 -15.61
C MET A 141 26.85 -13.39 -16.51
N ARG A 142 27.07 -13.38 -17.83
CA ARG A 142 26.15 -12.75 -18.79
C ARG A 142 24.83 -13.51 -18.93
N VAL A 143 24.88 -14.84 -18.98
CA VAL A 143 23.67 -15.68 -19.06
C VAL A 143 22.88 -15.61 -17.75
N ASP A 144 23.55 -15.74 -16.61
CA ASP A 144 22.90 -15.72 -15.30
C ASP A 144 22.21 -14.38 -15.02
N ARG A 145 22.82 -13.26 -15.44
CA ARG A 145 22.21 -11.92 -15.36
C ARG A 145 20.85 -11.83 -16.05
N GLU A 146 20.67 -12.52 -17.17
CA GLU A 146 19.40 -12.55 -17.91
C GLU A 146 18.47 -13.67 -17.39
N LEU A 147 19.03 -14.79 -16.94
CA LEU A 147 18.28 -15.99 -16.54
C LEU A 147 17.64 -15.85 -15.16
N GLU A 148 18.38 -15.33 -14.19
CA GLU A 148 17.95 -15.22 -12.78
C GLU A 148 16.60 -14.47 -12.61
N PRO A 149 16.40 -13.24 -13.17
CA PRO A 149 15.11 -12.56 -13.06
C PRO A 149 13.96 -13.35 -13.69
N LEU A 150 14.21 -13.99 -14.84
CA LEU A 150 13.20 -14.76 -15.55
C LEU A 150 12.79 -16.02 -14.77
N GLU A 151 13.74 -16.69 -14.11
CA GLU A 151 13.46 -17.85 -13.27
C GLU A 151 12.67 -17.50 -12.00
N PHE A 152 12.93 -16.34 -11.38
CA PHE A 152 12.09 -15.84 -10.28
C PHE A 152 10.64 -15.64 -10.73
N THR A 153 10.43 -14.99 -11.88
CA THR A 153 9.07 -14.79 -12.42
C THR A 153 8.38 -16.12 -12.78
N GLN A 154 9.12 -17.09 -13.34
CA GLN A 154 8.58 -18.40 -13.70
C GLN A 154 8.19 -19.21 -12.46
N ARG A 155 8.98 -19.16 -11.39
CA ARG A 155 8.62 -19.80 -10.11
C ARG A 155 7.36 -19.20 -9.50
N ALA A 156 7.24 -17.88 -9.50
CA ALA A 156 6.05 -17.18 -9.03
C ALA A 156 4.80 -17.56 -9.87
N LEU A 157 4.96 -17.69 -11.20
CA LEU A 157 3.87 -18.10 -12.07
C LEU A 157 3.41 -19.54 -11.79
N ALA A 158 4.35 -20.46 -11.57
CA ALA A 158 4.04 -21.84 -11.20
C ALA A 158 3.27 -21.93 -9.88
N GLN A 159 3.68 -21.15 -8.87
CA GLN A 159 2.95 -21.05 -7.59
C GLN A 159 1.53 -20.52 -7.77
N ALA A 160 1.36 -19.50 -8.63
CA ALA A 160 0.05 -18.93 -8.94
C ALA A 160 -0.88 -19.96 -9.63
N SER A 161 -0.36 -20.73 -10.58
CA SER A 161 -1.10 -21.82 -11.24
C SER A 161 -1.48 -22.94 -10.28
N GLU A 162 -0.59 -23.36 -9.38
CA GLU A 162 -0.88 -24.38 -8.38
C GLU A 162 -2.01 -23.93 -7.41
N LEU A 163 -2.04 -22.64 -7.06
CA LEU A 163 -3.11 -22.07 -6.25
C LEU A 163 -4.48 -22.11 -6.93
N ILE A 164 -4.50 -21.89 -8.25
CA ILE A 164 -5.70 -22.00 -9.07
C ILE A 164 -6.24 -23.43 -9.03
N GLU A 165 -5.39 -24.42 -9.31
CA GLU A 165 -5.76 -25.84 -9.34
C GLU A 165 -6.29 -26.30 -7.97
N ARG A 166 -5.56 -26.00 -6.89
CA ARG A 166 -6.00 -26.34 -5.52
C ARG A 166 -7.36 -25.74 -5.18
N ALA A 167 -7.65 -24.51 -5.63
CA ALA A 167 -8.94 -23.87 -5.37
C ALA A 167 -10.10 -24.49 -6.19
N GLU A 168 -9.80 -24.99 -7.39
CA GLU A 168 -10.78 -25.70 -8.23
C GLU A 168 -11.12 -27.06 -7.63
N ASP A 169 -10.14 -27.80 -7.12
CA ASP A 169 -10.34 -29.06 -6.39
C ASP A 169 -11.26 -28.87 -5.18
N ILE A 170 -11.00 -27.84 -4.37
CA ILE A 170 -11.85 -27.51 -3.21
C ILE A 170 -13.30 -27.20 -3.63
N LYS A 171 -13.48 -26.46 -4.73
CA LYS A 171 -14.82 -26.15 -5.26
C LYS A 171 -15.54 -27.42 -5.75
N LEU A 172 -14.82 -28.37 -6.35
CA LEU A 172 -15.39 -29.64 -6.80
C LEU A 172 -15.82 -30.51 -5.62
N LEU A 173 -14.96 -30.65 -4.61
CA LEU A 173 -15.27 -31.39 -3.38
C LEU A 173 -16.48 -30.81 -2.64
N SER A 174 -16.57 -29.48 -2.53
CA SER A 174 -17.73 -28.79 -1.94
C SER A 174 -19.03 -29.08 -2.70
N LYS A 175 -19.00 -29.16 -4.04
CA LYS A 175 -20.18 -29.49 -4.86
C LYS A 175 -20.59 -30.96 -4.72
N MET A 176 -19.64 -31.88 -4.58
CA MET A 176 -19.92 -33.31 -4.38
C MET A 176 -20.54 -33.58 -3.00
N SER A 177 -20.12 -32.84 -1.96
CA SER A 177 -20.71 -32.93 -0.62
C SER A 177 -22.17 -32.47 -0.56
N LYS A 178 -22.67 -31.69 -1.55
CA LYS A 178 -24.07 -31.23 -1.61
C LYS A 178 -25.05 -32.31 -2.09
N HIS A 179 -24.57 -33.46 -2.55
CA HIS A 179 -25.41 -34.54 -3.11
C HIS A 179 -25.34 -35.88 -2.36
N GLY A 180 -24.66 -35.96 -1.20
CA GLY A 180 -24.59 -37.19 -0.42
C GLY A 180 -24.49 -36.96 1.08
N ASP A 181 -25.46 -37.48 1.82
CA ASP A 181 -25.41 -37.65 3.28
C ASP A 181 -24.26 -38.61 3.63
N LEU A 182 -23.10 -38.07 4.01
CA LEU A 182 -22.03 -38.83 4.65
C LEU A 182 -21.38 -37.99 5.75
N SER A 183 -21.86 -38.23 6.96
CA SER A 183 -21.15 -37.98 8.21
C SER A 183 -19.78 -38.67 8.19
N SER A 184 -18.69 -37.92 8.37
CA SER A 184 -17.70 -38.20 9.42
C SER A 184 -16.46 -37.27 9.36
N ASN A 185 -16.13 -36.72 10.53
CA ASN A 185 -14.83 -36.24 11.00
C ASN A 185 -14.09 -35.13 10.22
N MET A 186 -14.52 -33.89 10.41
CA MET A 186 -13.61 -32.73 10.46
C MET A 186 -13.30 -32.38 11.93
N PRO A 187 -12.06 -32.01 12.29
CA PRO A 187 -11.71 -31.66 13.66
C PRO A 187 -12.52 -30.46 14.15
N ARG A 188 -13.08 -30.62 15.36
CA ARG A 188 -13.88 -29.63 16.07
C ARG A 188 -13.10 -28.34 16.36
N ASP A 189 -13.77 -27.22 16.09
CA ASP A 189 -13.75 -25.95 16.83
C ASP A 189 -12.36 -25.38 17.25
N PRO A 190 -11.72 -24.51 16.45
CA PRO A 190 -10.46 -23.86 16.80
C PRO A 190 -10.58 -22.76 17.87
N PHE A 191 -11.79 -22.43 18.35
CA PHE A 191 -11.99 -21.30 19.27
C PHE A 191 -12.06 -21.69 20.76
N SER A 192 -11.88 -22.97 21.10
CA SER A 192 -11.79 -23.43 22.49
C SER A 192 -10.39 -23.97 22.82
N SER A 193 -9.38 -23.11 22.79
CA SER A 193 -8.17 -23.32 23.58
C SER A 193 -7.53 -21.98 23.90
N ASN A 194 -7.24 -21.78 25.20
CA ASN A 194 -6.54 -20.62 25.75
C ASN A 194 -5.05 -20.57 25.36
N ASP A 195 -4.62 -21.37 24.38
CA ASP A 195 -3.23 -21.53 23.98
C ASP A 195 -3.02 -21.00 22.56
N ALA A 196 -3.40 -19.74 22.32
CA ALA A 196 -2.78 -18.97 21.25
C ALA A 196 -1.31 -18.76 21.66
N ASN A 197 -0.48 -19.77 21.37
CA ASN A 197 0.96 -19.66 21.52
C ASN A 197 1.42 -18.56 20.55
N TRP A 198 1.57 -17.34 21.08
CA TRP A 198 2.19 -16.19 20.42
C TRP A 198 3.70 -16.43 20.28
N ASP A 199 4.07 -17.60 19.77
CA ASP A 199 5.44 -18.03 19.72
C ASP A 199 6.20 -17.14 18.75
N LYS A 200 7.45 -16.90 19.14
CA LYS A 200 8.36 -15.91 18.58
C LYS A 200 8.53 -16.13 17.08
N SER A 201 7.75 -15.43 16.25
CA SER A 201 8.12 -15.24 14.86
C SER A 201 9.00 -14.00 14.79
N GLU A 202 10.28 -14.21 14.54
CA GLU A 202 11.31 -13.17 14.34
C GLU A 202 11.15 -12.41 13.00
N ASP A 203 9.99 -12.53 12.37
CA ASP A 203 9.73 -12.04 11.02
C ASP A 203 8.56 -11.04 11.06
N ASP A 204 8.89 -9.85 11.55
CA ASP A 204 8.07 -8.63 11.56
C ASP A 204 8.09 -7.92 10.19
N SER A 205 8.29 -8.65 9.08
CA SER A 205 8.27 -8.14 7.68
C SER A 205 6.98 -7.38 7.29
N PHE A 206 5.94 -7.47 8.11
CA PHE A 206 4.70 -6.70 7.92
C PHE A 206 4.62 -5.39 8.73
N LEU A 207 5.64 -5.03 9.52
CA LEU A 207 5.69 -3.76 10.23
C LEU A 207 6.49 -2.74 9.39
N PRO A 208 6.03 -1.49 9.26
CA PRO A 208 6.90 -0.43 8.78
C PRO A 208 8.10 -0.32 9.72
N SER A 209 9.32 -0.51 9.22
CA SER A 209 10.53 -0.16 9.96
C SER A 209 10.57 1.37 10.10
N GLU A 210 10.29 1.89 11.31
CA GLU A 210 10.37 3.34 11.57
C GLU A 210 11.81 3.86 11.77
N SER A 211 12.83 3.09 11.37
CA SER A 211 14.21 3.57 11.37
C SER A 211 14.70 3.73 9.95
N GLY A 212 14.82 4.98 9.48
CA GLY A 212 15.61 5.36 8.30
C GLY A 212 17.10 5.14 8.50
N LYS A 213 17.50 3.91 8.85
CA LYS A 213 18.87 3.42 8.71
C LYS A 213 18.88 2.51 7.49
N SER A 214 19.49 3.01 6.42
CA SER A 214 19.98 2.21 5.31
C SER A 214 21.06 1.26 5.84
N THR A 215 20.65 0.16 6.45
CA THR A 215 21.44 -1.07 6.49
C THR A 215 20.96 -1.89 5.33
N VAL A 216 21.85 -2.16 4.38
CA VAL A 216 21.66 -3.17 3.33
C VAL A 216 21.55 -4.51 4.04
N SER A 217 20.36 -4.84 4.52
CA SER A 217 20.00 -6.16 4.99
C SER A 217 19.51 -6.92 3.78
N GLU A 218 20.17 -8.02 3.45
CA GLU A 218 19.78 -8.97 2.42
C GLU A 218 18.27 -9.25 2.54
N GLU A 219 17.49 -8.78 1.57
CA GLU A 219 16.07 -9.11 1.46
C GLU A 219 15.95 -10.63 1.33
N PRO A 220 15.06 -11.29 2.10
CA PRO A 220 14.88 -12.73 1.99
C PRO A 220 14.51 -13.09 0.55
N LEU A 221 15.14 -14.13 -0.01
CA LEU A 221 14.99 -14.63 -1.39
C LEU A 221 13.53 -14.77 -1.87
N ALA A 222 12.57 -14.92 -0.95
CA ALA A 222 11.14 -14.99 -1.24
C ALA A 222 10.46 -13.65 -1.64
N GLU A 223 11.08 -12.49 -1.39
CA GLU A 223 10.55 -11.17 -1.78
C GLU A 223 10.88 -10.76 -3.23
N ARG A 224 11.64 -11.62 -3.93
CA ARG A 224 11.99 -11.46 -5.35
C ARG A 224 11.08 -12.25 -6.30
N ASP A 225 10.36 -13.25 -5.81
CA ASP A 225 9.43 -14.06 -6.62
C ASP A 225 8.16 -13.25 -6.89
N GLN A 226 8.09 -12.61 -8.05
CA GLN A 226 6.94 -11.83 -8.51
C GLN A 226 6.59 -12.17 -9.95
N VAL A 227 5.30 -12.29 -10.27
CA VAL A 227 4.84 -12.49 -11.66
C VAL A 227 4.89 -11.17 -12.44
N PHE A 228 5.02 -11.25 -13.76
CA PHE A 228 4.79 -10.08 -14.61
C PHE A 228 3.34 -9.62 -14.46
N GLN A 229 3.13 -8.32 -14.18
CA GLN A 229 1.82 -7.80 -13.79
C GLN A 229 1.23 -6.86 -14.82
N ILE A 230 -0.10 -6.94 -15.00
CA ILE A 230 -0.92 -5.89 -15.59
C ILE A 230 -1.59 -5.13 -14.46
N ILE A 231 -1.25 -3.86 -14.31
CA ILE A 231 -1.86 -2.94 -13.36
C ILE A 231 -2.93 -2.14 -14.10
N TYR A 232 -4.20 -2.47 -13.87
CA TYR A 232 -5.33 -1.72 -14.41
C TYR A 232 -5.76 -0.65 -13.43
N CYS A 233 -5.68 0.60 -13.87
CA CYS A 233 -5.88 1.76 -13.04
C CYS A 233 -7.12 2.55 -13.46
N SER A 234 -7.98 2.88 -12.48
CA SER A 234 -9.22 3.64 -12.72
C SER A 234 -9.50 4.62 -11.58
N ARG A 235 -10.45 5.55 -11.79
CA ARG A 235 -10.75 6.63 -10.84
C ARG A 235 -11.45 6.11 -9.59
N THR A 236 -12.46 5.25 -9.75
CA THR A 236 -13.30 4.81 -8.63
C THR A 236 -13.25 3.30 -8.40
N HIS A 237 -13.53 2.88 -7.15
CA HIS A 237 -13.69 1.46 -6.82
C HIS A 237 -14.85 0.80 -7.59
N SER A 238 -15.92 1.54 -7.90
CA SER A 238 -17.04 1.01 -8.69
C SER A 238 -16.64 0.68 -10.13
N GLN A 239 -15.80 1.50 -10.76
CA GLN A 239 -15.25 1.20 -12.10
C GLN A 239 -14.36 -0.04 -12.07
N LEU A 240 -13.52 -0.18 -11.03
CA LEU A 240 -12.68 -1.38 -10.86
C LEU A 240 -13.54 -2.64 -10.66
N SER A 241 -14.63 -2.56 -9.90
CA SER A 241 -15.59 -3.67 -9.75
C SER A 241 -16.22 -4.05 -11.09
N GLN A 242 -16.59 -3.08 -11.93
CA GLN A 242 -17.11 -3.35 -13.28
C GLN A 242 -16.08 -4.05 -14.16
N VAL A 243 -14.82 -3.62 -14.12
CA VAL A 243 -13.71 -4.27 -14.85
C VAL A 243 -13.51 -5.71 -14.37
N ALA A 244 -13.62 -5.98 -13.07
CA ALA A 244 -13.56 -7.33 -12.54
C ALA A 244 -14.74 -8.19 -13.04
N GLU A 245 -15.96 -7.66 -13.11
CA GLU A 245 -17.11 -8.36 -13.68
C GLU A 245 -16.95 -8.64 -15.18
N GLU A 246 -16.37 -7.70 -15.92
CA GLU A 246 -16.06 -7.87 -17.35
C GLU A 246 -15.01 -8.96 -17.59
N LEU A 247 -14.01 -9.07 -16.71
CA LEU A 247 -13.04 -10.17 -16.74
C LEU A 247 -13.75 -11.53 -16.67
N TYR A 248 -14.72 -11.69 -15.77
CA TYR A 248 -15.47 -12.95 -15.63
C TYR A 248 -16.42 -13.24 -16.79
N LYS A 249 -16.74 -12.25 -17.64
CA LYS A 249 -17.54 -12.45 -18.85
C LYS A 249 -16.69 -12.97 -20.02
N LEU A 250 -15.37 -12.87 -19.96
CA LEU A 250 -14.48 -13.35 -21.01
C LEU A 250 -14.65 -14.87 -21.21
N LYS A 251 -14.69 -15.30 -22.46
CA LYS A 251 -14.93 -16.69 -22.85
C LYS A 251 -13.62 -17.45 -22.99
N GLY A 252 -13.72 -18.76 -23.24
CA GLY A 252 -12.56 -19.58 -23.60
C GLY A 252 -11.57 -19.85 -22.46
N GLY A 253 -12.03 -19.73 -21.20
CA GLY A 253 -11.21 -19.98 -20.01
C GLY A 253 -10.07 -18.98 -19.83
N LEU A 254 -10.16 -17.78 -20.45
CA LEU A 254 -9.14 -16.75 -20.32
C LEU A 254 -9.07 -16.21 -18.88
N SER A 255 -10.23 -15.95 -18.26
CA SER A 255 -10.36 -15.59 -16.84
C SER A 255 -9.80 -16.68 -15.92
N ASP A 256 -9.95 -17.94 -16.30
CA ASP A 256 -9.60 -19.10 -15.48
C ASP A 256 -8.09 -19.35 -15.46
N ARG A 257 -7.30 -18.63 -16.25
CA ARG A 257 -5.84 -18.77 -16.25
C ARG A 257 -5.12 -17.63 -15.54
N ILE A 258 -5.88 -16.64 -15.07
CA ILE A 258 -5.35 -15.38 -14.57
C ILE A 258 -5.68 -15.22 -13.09
N THR A 259 -4.66 -14.87 -12.30
CA THR A 259 -4.84 -14.46 -10.91
C THR A 259 -5.16 -12.97 -10.80
N LEU A 260 -6.13 -12.63 -9.94
CA LEU A 260 -6.69 -11.27 -9.80
C LEU A 260 -6.54 -10.76 -8.36
N VAL A 261 -6.07 -9.52 -8.21
CA VAL A 261 -6.10 -8.78 -6.94
C VAL A 261 -6.72 -7.41 -7.15
N THR A 262 -7.72 -7.07 -6.33
CA THR A 262 -8.31 -5.73 -6.30
C THR A 262 -7.81 -4.98 -5.07
N LEU A 263 -7.03 -3.91 -5.27
CA LEU A 263 -6.51 -3.09 -4.18
C LEU A 263 -7.63 -2.20 -3.63
N ALA A 264 -7.78 -2.21 -2.31
CA ALA A 264 -8.74 -1.36 -1.62
C ALA A 264 -8.19 -0.85 -0.28
N SER A 265 -8.77 0.24 0.21
CA SER A 265 -8.36 0.85 1.47
C SER A 265 -8.75 -0.04 2.67
N ARG A 266 -8.10 0.19 3.81
CA ARG A 266 -8.46 -0.47 5.09
C ARG A 266 -9.92 -0.23 5.48
N GLN A 267 -10.54 0.86 5.02
CA GLN A 267 -11.96 1.13 5.27
C GLN A 267 -12.86 0.06 4.65
N HIS A 268 -12.52 -0.43 3.46
CA HIS A 268 -13.27 -1.49 2.79
C HIS A 268 -12.88 -2.89 3.28
N LEU A 269 -11.61 -3.11 3.65
CA LEU A 269 -11.08 -4.45 3.94
C LEU A 269 -10.97 -4.81 5.44
N CYS A 270 -11.15 -3.87 6.36
CA CYS A 270 -11.01 -4.15 7.79
C CYS A 270 -12.23 -4.89 8.35
N VAL A 271 -12.01 -6.04 8.99
CA VAL A 271 -13.05 -6.86 9.62
C VAL A 271 -13.14 -6.67 11.14
N ASN A 272 -12.21 -5.90 11.73
CA ASN A 272 -12.24 -5.61 13.16
C ASN A 272 -13.25 -4.49 13.46
N LYS A 273 -14.37 -4.87 14.09
CA LYS A 273 -15.47 -3.97 14.48
C LYS A 273 -15.02 -2.67 15.15
N LYS A 274 -14.13 -2.78 16.14
CA LYS A 274 -13.60 -1.62 16.87
C LYS A 274 -12.83 -0.62 15.99
N VAL A 275 -12.31 -1.09 14.85
CA VAL A 275 -11.48 -0.28 13.94
C VAL A 275 -12.31 0.30 12.81
N TYR A 276 -13.09 -0.51 12.08
CA TYR A 276 -13.83 0.02 10.93
C TYR A 276 -14.98 0.97 11.33
N GLU A 277 -15.51 0.87 12.56
CA GLU A 277 -16.50 1.79 13.10
C GLU A 277 -16.01 3.24 13.27
N LEU A 278 -14.69 3.48 13.20
CA LEU A 278 -14.10 4.83 13.27
C LEU A 278 -14.50 5.72 12.07
N LYS A 279 -15.02 5.12 10.98
CA LYS A 279 -15.54 5.74 9.73
C LYS A 279 -14.55 6.62 8.94
N ASN A 280 -13.53 7.18 9.55
CA ASN A 280 -12.50 7.98 8.92
C ASN A 280 -11.33 7.09 8.50
N GLN A 281 -10.92 7.16 7.22
CA GLN A 281 -9.86 6.34 6.64
C GLN A 281 -8.51 6.49 7.38
N GLN A 282 -8.17 7.70 7.83
CA GLN A 282 -6.91 7.96 8.53
C GLN A 282 -6.92 7.32 9.93
N PHE A 283 -8.01 7.50 10.70
CA PHE A 283 -8.14 6.86 12.01
C PHE A 283 -8.16 5.33 11.91
N ILE A 284 -8.81 4.78 10.89
CA ILE A 284 -8.80 3.33 10.61
C ILE A 284 -7.37 2.85 10.35
N ARG A 285 -6.61 3.57 9.51
CA ARG A 285 -5.20 3.25 9.21
C ARG A 285 -4.35 3.26 10.47
N GLU A 286 -4.43 4.33 11.24
CA GLU A 286 -3.63 4.51 12.46
C GLU A 286 -3.99 3.48 13.55
N ALA A 287 -5.28 3.27 13.81
CA ALA A 287 -5.72 2.25 14.78
C ALA A 287 -5.28 0.84 14.37
N CYS A 288 -5.28 0.53 13.06
CA CYS A 288 -4.79 -0.74 12.55
C CYS A 288 -3.27 -0.90 12.77
N LEU A 289 -2.47 0.16 12.54
CA LEU A 289 -1.04 0.16 12.81
C LEU A 289 -0.73 0.13 14.31
N ASP A 290 -1.61 0.70 15.15
CA ASP A 290 -1.45 0.65 16.59
C ASP A 290 -1.66 -0.76 17.15
N LEU A 291 -2.70 -1.44 16.67
CA LEU A 291 -2.94 -2.86 16.96
C LEU A 291 -1.87 -3.79 16.35
N ALA A 292 -1.13 -3.33 15.34
CA ALA A 292 0.00 -4.07 14.78
C ALA A 292 1.19 -4.10 15.75
N SER A 293 1.48 -2.97 16.38
CA SER A 293 2.66 -2.79 17.24
C SER A 293 2.49 -3.32 18.67
N LYS A 294 1.26 -3.65 19.09
CA LYS A 294 0.94 -4.03 20.47
C LYS A 294 0.79 -5.55 20.62
N ARG A 295 1.02 -6.06 21.84
CA ARG A 295 0.74 -7.45 22.22
C ARG A 295 -0.29 -7.51 23.36
N PRO A 296 -1.37 -8.31 23.27
CA PRO A 296 -1.77 -9.07 22.08
C PRO A 296 -2.20 -8.15 20.92
N GLY A 297 -1.83 -8.52 19.69
CA GLY A 297 -2.10 -7.75 18.48
C GLY A 297 -3.55 -7.91 17.98
N CYS A 298 -3.80 -7.57 16.72
CA CYS A 298 -5.12 -7.77 16.11
C CYS A 298 -5.46 -9.28 15.94
N LYS A 299 -6.61 -9.72 16.47
CA LYS A 299 -7.07 -11.13 16.41
C LYS A 299 -7.14 -11.73 15.00
N PHE A 300 -7.39 -10.90 13.98
CA PHE A 300 -7.52 -11.34 12.59
C PHE A 300 -6.17 -11.38 11.84
N ARG A 301 -5.07 -10.97 12.47
CA ARG A 301 -3.74 -10.86 11.82
C ARG A 301 -2.82 -12.03 12.17
N CYS A 302 -3.37 -13.20 12.46
CA CYS A 302 -2.57 -14.41 12.62
C CYS A 302 -1.90 -14.77 11.28
N LYS A 303 -0.56 -14.97 11.26
CA LYS A 303 0.22 -15.22 10.03
C LYS A 303 -0.31 -16.45 9.28
N ALA A 304 -0.56 -17.56 9.97
CA ALA A 304 -1.08 -18.79 9.37
C ALA A 304 -2.42 -18.55 8.66
N HIS A 305 -3.40 -17.97 9.37
CA HIS A 305 -4.72 -17.70 8.80
C HIS A 305 -4.70 -16.66 7.68
N VAL A 306 -3.82 -15.64 7.77
CA VAL A 306 -3.66 -14.64 6.71
C VAL A 306 -3.07 -15.27 5.45
N ASN A 307 -2.09 -16.18 5.60
CA ASN A 307 -1.50 -16.90 4.47
C ASN A 307 -2.52 -17.81 3.79
N GLU A 308 -3.31 -18.54 4.58
CA GLU A 308 -4.34 -19.42 4.06
C GLU A 308 -5.45 -18.65 3.33
N LEU A 309 -5.91 -17.52 3.93
CA LEU A 309 -6.85 -16.62 3.26
C LEU A 309 -6.25 -16.01 1.98
N SER A 310 -4.98 -15.62 2.00
CA SER A 310 -4.28 -15.06 0.82
C SER A 310 -4.27 -16.06 -0.35
N ASN A 311 -3.95 -17.32 -0.06
CA ASN A 311 -3.96 -18.41 -1.03
C ASN A 311 -5.37 -18.65 -1.58
N TYR A 312 -6.37 -18.67 -0.69
CA TYR A 312 -7.77 -18.86 -1.07
C TYR A 312 -8.31 -17.72 -1.94
N LEU A 313 -8.07 -16.45 -1.56
CA LEU A 313 -8.52 -15.29 -2.34
C LEU A 313 -7.94 -15.31 -3.75
N LEU A 314 -6.64 -15.61 -3.87
CA LEU A 314 -5.95 -15.62 -5.15
C LEU A 314 -6.39 -16.79 -6.04
N GLY A 315 -6.36 -18.02 -5.52
CA GLY A 315 -6.71 -19.22 -6.27
C GLY A 315 -8.19 -19.27 -6.62
N ALA A 316 -9.07 -18.97 -5.66
CA ALA A 316 -10.52 -18.96 -5.90
C ALA A 316 -10.99 -17.73 -6.69
N ARG A 317 -10.11 -16.73 -6.88
CA ARG A 317 -10.35 -15.43 -7.54
C ARG A 317 -11.48 -14.66 -6.85
N ILE A 318 -11.45 -14.63 -5.52
CA ILE A 318 -12.47 -13.92 -4.73
C ILE A 318 -11.95 -12.54 -4.40
N SER A 319 -12.79 -11.52 -4.61
CA SER A 319 -12.47 -10.15 -4.22
C SER A 319 -12.28 -10.07 -2.71
N ALA A 320 -11.17 -9.48 -2.27
CA ALA A 320 -10.92 -9.23 -0.86
C ALA A 320 -12.01 -8.34 -0.22
N VAL A 321 -12.69 -7.51 -1.01
CA VAL A 321 -13.83 -6.69 -0.56
C VAL A 321 -15.02 -7.57 -0.22
N ASP A 322 -15.34 -8.55 -1.08
CA ASP A 322 -16.46 -9.48 -0.85
C ASP A 322 -16.18 -10.39 0.34
N ALA A 323 -14.94 -10.87 0.47
CA ALA A 323 -14.51 -11.61 1.65
C ALA A 323 -14.63 -10.78 2.93
N ALA A 324 -14.26 -9.49 2.89
CA ALA A 324 -14.42 -8.59 4.03
C ALA A 324 -15.90 -8.38 4.40
N LEU A 325 -16.80 -8.25 3.42
CA LEU A 325 -18.23 -8.13 3.66
C LEU A 325 -18.80 -9.41 4.29
N LYS A 326 -18.50 -10.59 3.72
CA LYS A 326 -18.91 -11.88 4.28
C LYS A 326 -18.48 -12.04 5.74
N ILE A 327 -17.23 -11.70 6.07
CA ILE A 327 -16.72 -11.79 7.45
C ILE A 327 -17.41 -10.78 8.39
N ARG A 328 -17.79 -9.60 7.90
CA ARG A 328 -18.48 -8.57 8.70
C ARG A 328 -19.94 -8.93 8.99
N ASP A 329 -20.63 -9.50 8.01
CA ASP A 329 -22.05 -9.82 8.09
C ASP A 329 -22.33 -11.03 8.97
N THR A 330 -21.32 -11.89 9.16
CA THR A 330 -21.46 -13.05 10.03
C THR A 330 -21.41 -12.61 11.49
N SER A 331 -22.58 -12.53 12.14
CA SER A 331 -22.69 -12.53 13.61
C SER A 331 -21.92 -13.73 14.16
N GLU A 332 -21.34 -13.57 15.36
CA GLU A 332 -20.18 -14.33 15.86
C GLU A 332 -20.23 -15.87 15.83
N GLU A 333 -21.35 -16.53 15.47
CA GLU A 333 -21.60 -17.98 15.63
C GLU A 333 -22.26 -18.69 14.42
N ILE A 334 -21.97 -18.32 13.17
CA ILE A 334 -22.40 -19.13 12.02
C ILE A 334 -21.20 -19.50 11.16
N ASP A 335 -21.00 -20.81 10.97
CA ASP A 335 -20.06 -21.37 10.01
C ASP A 335 -20.42 -20.86 8.61
N ILE A 336 -19.48 -20.14 7.99
CA ILE A 336 -19.67 -19.67 6.63
C ILE A 336 -19.29 -20.85 5.72
N GLU A 337 -20.28 -21.51 5.13
CA GLU A 337 -20.06 -22.56 4.11
C GLU A 337 -19.22 -22.08 2.90
N ASP A 338 -19.09 -20.76 2.74
CA ASP A 338 -18.43 -20.08 1.61
C ASP A 338 -17.02 -19.51 1.89
N LEU A 339 -16.56 -19.41 3.14
CA LEU A 339 -15.24 -18.84 3.46
C LEU A 339 -14.53 -19.66 4.54
N PRO A 340 -13.48 -20.43 4.19
CA PRO A 340 -12.89 -21.41 5.11
C PRO A 340 -12.19 -20.78 6.31
N ILE A 341 -11.70 -19.53 6.21
CA ILE A 341 -10.88 -18.90 7.26
C ILE A 341 -11.31 -17.46 7.57
N ARG A 342 -11.47 -17.16 8.86
CA ARG A 342 -11.68 -15.78 9.38
C ARG A 342 -10.34 -15.09 9.67
N ALA A 343 -9.70 -14.55 8.63
CA ALA A 343 -8.47 -13.76 8.76
C ALA A 343 -8.65 -12.32 8.27
N CYS A 344 -7.59 -11.50 8.32
CA CYS A 344 -7.61 -10.10 7.87
C CYS A 344 -7.49 -10.01 6.34
N PRO A 345 -8.54 -9.58 5.62
CA PRO A 345 -8.51 -9.50 4.16
C PRO A 345 -7.51 -8.46 3.64
N TYR A 346 -7.27 -7.36 4.38
CA TYR A 346 -6.29 -6.35 3.99
C TYR A 346 -4.87 -6.92 3.85
N TYR A 347 -4.41 -7.69 4.84
CA TYR A 347 -3.07 -8.28 4.81
C TYR A 347 -3.00 -9.50 3.90
N ALA A 348 -4.09 -10.28 3.80
CA ALA A 348 -4.18 -11.39 2.85
C ALA A 348 -4.05 -10.88 1.41
N ASN A 349 -4.79 -9.83 1.05
CA ASN A 349 -4.73 -9.20 -0.27
C ASN A 349 -3.35 -8.61 -0.58
N LYS A 350 -2.71 -7.99 0.42
CA LYS A 350 -1.32 -7.50 0.29
C LYS A 350 -0.35 -8.65 0.02
N ARG A 351 -0.50 -9.79 0.70
CA ARG A 351 0.37 -10.96 0.52
C ARG A 351 0.15 -11.65 -0.84
N SER A 352 -1.06 -11.60 -1.38
CA SER A 352 -1.37 -12.16 -2.70
C SER A 352 -0.79 -11.34 -3.86
N LEU A 353 -0.35 -10.11 -3.60
CA LEU A 353 0.05 -9.16 -4.64
C LEU A 353 1.21 -9.65 -5.53
N PRO A 354 2.32 -10.24 -5.02
CA PRO A 354 3.41 -10.69 -5.88
C PRO A 354 3.02 -11.79 -6.87
N LEU A 355 1.99 -12.58 -6.56
CA LEU A 355 1.49 -13.68 -7.39
C LEU A 355 0.29 -13.27 -8.26
N ALA A 356 -0.12 -12.01 -8.22
CA ALA A 356 -1.26 -11.49 -8.98
C ALA A 356 -0.84 -11.02 -10.38
N GLN A 357 -1.40 -11.63 -11.41
CA GLN A 357 -1.16 -11.27 -12.82
C GLN A 357 -1.94 -10.02 -13.23
N LEU A 358 -3.17 -9.86 -12.74
CA LEU A 358 -3.99 -8.67 -12.94
C LEU A 358 -4.22 -7.97 -11.59
N VAL A 359 -3.79 -6.71 -11.50
CA VAL A 359 -3.95 -5.87 -10.31
C VAL A 359 -4.87 -4.70 -10.64
N LEU A 360 -6.03 -4.66 -10.02
CA LEU A 360 -6.98 -3.54 -10.15
C LEU A 360 -6.70 -2.51 -9.05
N ALA A 361 -6.29 -1.30 -9.42
CA ALA A 361 -5.80 -0.29 -8.49
C ALA A 361 -6.43 1.09 -8.73
N PRO A 362 -6.86 1.82 -7.68
CA PRO A 362 -7.24 3.23 -7.82
C PRO A 362 -6.05 4.11 -8.19
N TYR A 363 -6.30 5.24 -8.89
CA TYR A 363 -5.26 6.24 -9.23
C TYR A 363 -4.38 6.61 -8.04
N GLN A 364 -4.98 6.87 -6.88
CA GLN A 364 -4.24 7.30 -5.69
C GLN A 364 -3.23 6.25 -5.21
N THR A 365 -3.57 4.97 -5.32
CA THR A 365 -2.68 3.88 -4.92
C THR A 365 -1.49 3.77 -5.85
N VAL A 366 -1.68 4.04 -7.15
CA VAL A 366 -0.61 3.97 -8.16
C VAL A 366 0.27 5.22 -8.15
N VAL A 367 -0.29 6.41 -7.94
CA VAL A 367 0.49 7.64 -8.13
C VAL A 367 1.17 8.13 -6.85
N VAL A 368 0.55 7.94 -5.68
CA VAL A 368 1.14 8.41 -4.41
C VAL A 368 2.22 7.41 -3.92
N PRO A 369 3.51 7.79 -3.88
CA PRO A 369 4.61 6.85 -3.58
C PRO A 369 4.44 6.15 -2.23
N GLY A 370 4.10 6.90 -1.17
CA GLY A 370 3.90 6.33 0.16
C GLY A 370 2.71 5.36 0.25
N GLN A 371 1.74 5.43 -0.67
CA GLN A 371 0.66 4.42 -0.75
C GLN A 371 1.13 3.17 -1.49
N ARG A 372 1.88 3.34 -2.59
CA ARG A 372 2.51 2.22 -3.32
C ARG A 372 3.43 1.40 -2.42
N GLU A 373 4.35 2.06 -1.71
CA GLU A 373 5.30 1.40 -0.81
C GLU A 373 4.59 0.69 0.33
N ALA A 374 3.59 1.32 0.95
CA ALA A 374 2.84 0.72 2.04
C ALA A 374 2.11 -0.57 1.64
N ILE A 375 1.64 -0.66 0.39
CA ILE A 375 0.99 -1.87 -0.13
C ILE A 375 1.98 -2.84 -0.81
N GLY A 376 3.18 -2.39 -1.16
CA GLY A 376 4.17 -3.20 -1.88
C GLY A 376 3.93 -3.28 -3.38
N LEU A 377 3.27 -2.28 -3.99
CA LEU A 377 3.04 -2.23 -5.44
C LEU A 377 4.30 -1.75 -6.16
N ARG A 378 4.95 -2.65 -6.91
CA ARG A 378 6.07 -2.34 -7.80
C ARG A 378 5.54 -2.04 -9.21
N LEU A 379 6.09 -1.02 -9.87
CA LEU A 379 5.70 -0.64 -11.24
C LEU A 379 6.72 -1.07 -12.29
N GLN A 380 7.92 -1.44 -11.86
CA GLN A 380 8.96 -2.00 -12.71
C GLN A 380 8.48 -3.32 -13.32
N ASP A 381 8.86 -3.57 -14.57
CA ASP A 381 8.53 -4.80 -15.31
C ASP A 381 7.04 -5.18 -15.27
N SER A 382 6.19 -4.16 -15.43
CA SER A 382 4.74 -4.28 -15.43
C SER A 382 4.10 -3.45 -16.54
N ILE A 383 2.88 -3.82 -16.94
CA ILE A 383 2.04 -3.03 -17.84
C ILE A 383 1.11 -2.17 -17.00
N LEU A 384 1.20 -0.85 -17.13
CA LEU A 384 0.27 0.08 -16.51
C LEU A 384 -0.78 0.55 -17.52
N ILE A 385 -2.05 0.22 -17.26
CA ILE A 385 -3.20 0.69 -18.04
C ILE A 385 -3.90 1.77 -17.22
N ILE A 386 -3.96 3.00 -17.73
CA ILE A 386 -4.73 4.08 -17.11
C ILE A 386 -6.02 4.26 -17.90
N ASP A 387 -7.11 3.77 -17.33
CA ASP A 387 -8.44 3.98 -17.89
C ASP A 387 -9.01 5.32 -17.43
N GLU A 388 -9.89 5.94 -18.22
CA GLU A 388 -10.48 7.26 -17.96
C GLU A 388 -9.48 8.39 -17.65
N ALA A 389 -8.30 8.35 -18.28
CA ALA A 389 -7.16 9.24 -18.02
C ALA A 389 -7.44 10.74 -18.16
N HIS A 390 -8.57 11.16 -18.74
CA HIS A 390 -8.97 12.57 -18.77
C HIS A 390 -9.13 13.18 -17.36
N ASN A 391 -9.45 12.35 -16.35
CA ASN A 391 -9.53 12.78 -14.95
C ASN A 391 -8.21 12.67 -14.19
N LEU A 392 -7.14 12.22 -14.83
CA LEU A 392 -5.88 11.93 -14.14
C LEU A 392 -5.32 13.19 -13.49
N LEU A 393 -5.24 14.30 -14.23
CA LEU A 393 -4.68 15.56 -13.72
C LEU A 393 -5.45 16.10 -12.50
N GLU A 394 -6.78 16.06 -12.54
CA GLU A 394 -7.62 16.45 -11.40
C GLU A 394 -7.38 15.54 -10.19
N ALA A 395 -7.30 14.22 -10.42
CA ALA A 395 -7.04 13.26 -9.36
C ALA A 395 -5.63 13.42 -8.74
N LEU A 396 -4.64 13.77 -9.55
CA LEU A 396 -3.28 14.08 -9.08
C LEU A 396 -3.26 15.34 -8.23
N ALA A 397 -3.89 16.42 -8.72
CA ALA A 397 -3.99 17.67 -7.99
C ALA A 397 -4.71 17.45 -6.65
N ALA A 398 -5.80 16.70 -6.62
CA ALA A 398 -6.53 16.36 -5.40
C ALA A 398 -5.72 15.45 -4.44
N ALA A 399 -4.95 14.50 -4.97
CA ALA A 399 -4.11 13.61 -4.15
C ALA A 399 -2.94 14.36 -3.50
N PHE A 400 -2.44 15.40 -4.17
CA PHE A 400 -1.30 16.20 -3.72
C PHE A 400 -1.68 17.60 -3.20
N SER A 401 -2.95 17.83 -2.85
CA SER A 401 -3.40 19.08 -2.25
C SER A 401 -4.12 18.82 -0.93
N ALA A 402 -4.03 19.80 -0.03
CA ALA A 402 -4.79 19.83 1.21
C ALA A 402 -5.32 21.23 1.44
N THR A 403 -6.55 21.33 1.92
CA THR A 403 -7.20 22.59 2.25
C THR A 403 -7.27 22.74 3.76
N VAL A 404 -6.89 23.92 4.25
CA VAL A 404 -6.99 24.29 5.66
C VAL A 404 -7.69 25.62 5.75
N THR A 405 -8.70 25.65 6.61
CA THR A 405 -9.45 26.86 6.93
C THR A 405 -8.86 27.54 8.15
N TYR A 406 -9.16 28.84 8.30
CA TYR A 406 -8.77 29.59 9.49
C TYR A 406 -9.30 28.95 10.79
N ASN A 407 -10.50 28.38 10.75
CA ASN A 407 -11.08 27.66 11.88
C ASN A 407 -10.25 26.43 12.25
N ASP A 408 -9.75 25.67 11.27
CA ASP A 408 -8.91 24.49 11.51
C ASP A 408 -7.65 24.88 12.30
N LEU A 409 -7.04 26.02 11.97
CA LEU A 409 -5.85 26.51 12.66
C LEU A 409 -6.15 26.93 14.11
N ILE A 410 -7.27 27.61 14.38
CA ILE A 410 -7.68 27.96 15.75
C ILE A 410 -7.83 26.69 16.59
N LEU A 411 -8.51 25.70 16.02
CA LEU A 411 -8.79 24.43 16.67
C LEU A 411 -7.50 23.65 16.96
N ALA A 412 -6.56 23.64 16.00
CA ALA A 412 -5.25 23.02 16.16
C ALA A 412 -4.41 23.70 17.25
N GLU A 413 -4.33 25.03 17.25
CA GLU A 413 -3.59 25.81 18.25
C GLU A 413 -4.11 25.53 19.67
N ARG A 414 -5.44 25.54 19.85
CA ARG A 414 -6.08 25.21 21.13
C ARG A 414 -5.71 23.80 21.58
N LEU A 415 -5.77 22.82 20.68
CA LEU A 415 -5.42 21.44 21.03
C LEU A 415 -3.95 21.31 21.46
N VAL A 416 -3.03 21.95 20.73
CA VAL A 416 -1.59 21.92 21.03
C VAL A 416 -1.32 22.54 22.40
N ILE A 417 -1.93 23.70 22.70
CA ILE A 417 -1.76 24.39 23.99
C ILE A 417 -2.27 23.54 25.15
N VAL A 418 -3.48 22.97 25.03
CA VAL A 418 -4.06 22.14 26.10
C VAL A 418 -3.25 20.85 26.29
N PHE A 419 -2.81 20.22 25.20
CA PHE A 419 -1.97 19.02 25.24
C PHE A 419 -0.63 19.29 25.95
N LEU A 420 0.05 20.38 25.57
CA LEU A 420 1.29 20.83 26.21
C LEU A 420 1.10 21.15 27.69
N GLY A 421 -0.01 21.79 28.05
CA GLY A 421 -0.35 22.11 29.44
C GLY A 421 -0.57 20.85 30.29
N TYR A 422 -1.31 19.88 29.74
CA TYR A 422 -1.66 18.65 30.46
C TYR A 422 -0.48 17.69 30.63
N TYR A 423 0.35 17.51 29.59
CA TYR A 423 1.47 16.57 29.61
C TYR A 423 2.83 17.22 29.92
N ARG A 424 2.86 18.49 30.36
CA ARG A 424 4.10 19.26 30.57
C ARG A 424 5.18 18.53 31.35
N SER A 425 4.81 17.80 32.41
CA SER A 425 5.75 17.08 33.28
C SER A 425 6.21 15.71 32.74
N ARG A 426 5.59 15.23 31.66
CA ARG A 426 5.85 13.90 31.07
C ARG A 426 6.51 13.96 29.70
N LEU A 427 6.56 15.14 29.09
CA LEU A 427 7.18 15.34 27.78
C LEU A 427 8.67 15.60 27.95
N SER A 428 9.47 15.04 27.05
CA SER A 428 10.89 15.36 26.95
C SER A 428 11.10 16.83 26.59
N SER A 429 12.27 17.39 26.90
CA SER A 429 12.63 18.75 26.51
C SER A 429 12.57 18.95 24.99
N VAL A 430 12.99 17.95 24.21
CA VAL A 430 12.93 17.95 22.74
C VAL A 430 11.47 17.95 22.27
N SER A 431 10.61 17.11 22.83
CA SER A 431 9.19 17.05 22.51
C SER A 431 8.48 18.38 22.77
N VAL A 432 8.77 19.02 23.91
CA VAL A 432 8.22 20.33 24.26
C VAL A 432 8.69 21.41 23.27
N LEU A 433 9.98 21.41 22.92
CA LEU A 433 10.53 22.35 21.93
C LEU A 433 9.81 22.21 20.58
N ARG A 434 9.69 20.98 20.05
CA ARG A 434 9.05 20.72 18.76
C ARG A 434 7.58 21.09 18.73
N LEU A 435 6.84 20.79 19.79
CA LEU A 435 5.43 21.17 19.91
C LEU A 435 5.24 22.69 20.06
N ARG A 436 6.17 23.40 20.71
CA ARG A 436 6.16 24.87 20.73
C ARG A 436 6.46 25.48 19.37
N GLN A 437 7.44 24.92 18.64
CA GLN A 437 7.72 25.31 17.25
C GLN A 437 6.49 25.09 16.36
N PHE A 438 5.81 23.96 16.50
CA PHE A 438 4.56 23.68 15.79
C PHE A 438 3.47 24.70 16.13
N ASN A 439 3.31 25.06 17.42
CA ASN A 439 2.36 26.09 17.81
C ASN A 439 2.68 27.47 17.21
N LEU A 440 3.96 27.85 17.15
CA LEU A 440 4.40 29.09 16.50
C LEU A 440 4.08 29.09 15.00
N ILE A 441 4.26 27.96 14.31
CA ILE A 441 3.89 27.81 12.90
C ILE A 441 2.39 28.04 12.70
N ILE A 442 1.55 27.40 13.54
CA ILE A 442 0.09 27.58 13.47
C ILE A 442 -0.29 29.04 13.71
N SER A 443 0.30 29.70 14.72
CA SER A 443 0.04 31.12 14.98
C SER A 443 0.50 32.01 13.82
N GLY A 444 1.63 31.70 13.16
CA GLY A 444 2.11 32.39 11.96
C GLY A 444 1.11 32.29 10.81
N PHE A 445 0.61 31.09 10.51
CA PHE A 445 -0.40 30.86 9.48
C PHE A 445 -1.72 31.57 9.79
N LYS A 446 -2.17 31.56 11.05
CA LYS A 446 -3.35 32.32 11.47
C LYS A 446 -3.16 33.83 11.27
N ASN A 447 -2.01 34.37 11.63
CA ASN A 447 -1.73 35.80 11.50
C ASN A 447 -1.66 36.24 10.03
N LEU A 448 -1.17 35.36 9.15
CA LEU A 448 -1.20 35.55 7.70
C LEU A 448 -2.64 35.62 7.18
N LEU A 449 -3.49 34.65 7.55
CA LEU A 449 -4.91 34.61 7.14
C LEU A 449 -5.77 35.72 7.78
N ASP A 450 -5.46 36.15 9.00
CA ASP A 450 -6.10 37.31 9.66
C ASP A 450 -5.72 38.65 9.01
N GLY A 451 -4.73 38.66 8.10
CA GLY A 451 -4.15 39.87 7.53
C GLY A 451 -3.39 40.74 8.53
N LYS A 452 -3.09 40.22 9.74
CA LYS A 452 -2.36 40.96 10.79
C LYS A 452 -0.91 41.23 10.39
N ILE A 453 -0.29 40.35 9.61
CA ILE A 453 1.08 40.54 9.12
C ILE A 453 1.15 41.63 8.03
N ALA A 454 0.12 41.70 7.16
CA ALA A 454 -0.01 42.78 6.17
C ALA A 454 -0.23 44.15 6.85
N ARG A 455 -1.08 44.20 7.89
CA ARG A 455 -1.34 45.44 8.66
C ARG A 455 -0.15 45.91 9.51
N GLY A 456 0.72 44.99 9.95
CA GLY A 456 1.93 45.31 10.73
C GLY A 456 3.08 45.92 9.90
N ARG A 457 3.12 45.67 8.57
CA ARG A 457 4.13 46.25 7.67
C ARG A 457 3.67 47.55 6.99
N GLN A 458 2.37 47.78 6.85
CA GLN A 458 1.79 48.98 6.20
C GLN A 458 1.81 50.27 7.05
N GLN A 459 2.53 50.31 8.18
CA GLN A 459 2.85 51.59 8.82
C GLN A 459 4.17 52.21 8.34
N ARG A 460 4.86 51.61 7.35
CA ARG A 460 6.20 52.06 6.95
C ARG A 460 6.51 52.10 5.46
N ASN A 461 5.51 52.32 4.59
CA ASN A 461 5.60 53.15 3.37
C ASN A 461 4.49 52.76 2.38
N ASP A 462 3.98 53.79 1.72
CA ASP A 462 3.20 53.80 0.48
C ASP A 462 1.71 53.39 0.58
N ALA A 463 0.93 54.41 0.93
CA ALA A 463 -0.52 54.46 0.79
C ALA A 463 -0.92 54.78 -0.66
N GLU A 464 -0.58 53.95 -1.65
CA GLU A 464 -0.99 54.20 -3.04
C GLU A 464 -1.01 52.92 -3.91
N ASN A 465 -1.69 51.87 -3.44
CA ASN A 465 -2.44 50.95 -4.31
C ASN A 465 -3.24 49.98 -3.44
N ARG A 466 -4.46 50.37 -3.08
CA ARG A 466 -5.42 49.46 -2.48
C ARG A 466 -6.22 48.84 -3.61
N ASP A 467 -5.89 47.60 -3.96
CA ASP A 467 -6.91 46.70 -4.47
C ASP A 467 -7.64 46.11 -3.24
N PRO A 468 -8.93 46.40 -3.01
CA PRO A 468 -9.63 46.04 -1.76
C PRO A 468 -10.15 44.59 -1.73
N THR A 469 -9.87 43.80 -2.76
CA THR A 469 -10.34 42.42 -2.85
C THR A 469 -9.30 41.49 -2.26
N GLY A 470 -9.71 40.69 -1.28
CA GLY A 470 -8.95 39.53 -0.79
C GLY A 470 -8.82 38.50 -1.91
N GLY A 471 -7.98 38.80 -2.89
CA GLY A 471 -7.70 37.96 -4.04
C GLY A 471 -6.95 36.70 -3.63
N GLU A 472 -7.18 35.63 -4.37
CA GLU A 472 -6.43 34.39 -4.25
C GLU A 472 -4.94 34.69 -4.46
N MET A 473 -4.14 34.55 -3.40
CA MET A 473 -2.69 34.73 -3.46
C MET A 473 -2.02 33.37 -3.60
N VAL A 474 -1.15 33.23 -4.61
CA VAL A 474 -0.31 32.05 -4.81
C VAL A 474 1.11 32.38 -4.39
N HIS A 475 1.62 31.64 -3.41
CA HIS A 475 2.99 31.78 -2.92
C HIS A 475 3.79 30.51 -3.25
N LYS A 476 5.06 30.66 -3.62
CA LYS A 476 6.01 29.55 -3.52
C LYS A 476 6.30 29.27 -2.04
N LEU A 477 6.77 28.07 -1.71
CA LEU A 477 7.02 27.67 -0.32
C LEU A 477 7.90 28.68 0.44
N GLY A 478 9.02 29.13 -0.13
CA GLY A 478 9.90 30.11 0.51
C GLY A 478 9.19 31.44 0.81
N ASP A 479 8.48 31.99 -0.17
CA ASP A 479 7.74 33.25 -0.03
C ASP A 479 6.59 33.12 0.99
N PHE A 480 5.93 31.97 1.02
CA PHE A 480 4.87 31.67 1.98
C PHE A 480 5.40 31.65 3.42
N LEU A 481 6.53 30.97 3.67
CA LEU A 481 7.12 30.90 5.01
C LEU A 481 7.63 32.26 5.48
N PHE A 482 8.18 33.06 4.57
CA PHE A 482 8.57 34.43 4.85
C PHE A 482 7.35 35.31 5.16
N ALA A 483 6.28 35.21 4.37
CA ALA A 483 5.03 35.94 4.59
C ALA A 483 4.36 35.54 5.93
N ALA A 484 4.43 34.27 6.32
CA ALA A 484 3.94 33.77 7.59
C ALA A 484 4.87 34.08 8.79
N GLY A 485 6.10 34.57 8.54
CA GLY A 485 7.08 34.89 9.58
C GLY A 485 7.66 33.65 10.29
N VAL A 486 7.75 32.52 9.59
CA VAL A 486 8.19 31.21 10.14
C VAL A 486 9.40 30.64 9.39
N ASP A 487 10.04 31.45 8.56
CA ASP A 487 11.24 31.17 7.78
C ASP A 487 12.44 30.68 8.61
N HIS A 488 12.57 31.17 9.85
CA HIS A 488 13.60 30.76 10.80
C HIS A 488 13.39 29.36 11.43
N ILE A 489 12.25 28.70 11.16
CA ILE A 489 11.93 27.37 11.69
C ILE A 489 12.16 26.33 10.61
N ASN A 490 13.06 25.37 10.88
CA ASN A 490 13.23 24.23 9.99
C ASN A 490 12.04 23.26 10.11
N LEU A 491 11.16 23.31 9.11
CA LEU A 491 9.94 22.49 9.01
C LEU A 491 10.23 20.99 9.02
N SER A 492 11.31 20.55 8.38
CA SER A 492 11.63 19.11 8.26
C SER A 492 11.73 18.44 9.63
N TYR A 493 12.33 19.10 10.63
CA TYR A 493 12.42 18.53 11.97
C TYR A 493 11.08 18.49 12.70
N VAL A 494 10.22 19.49 12.48
CA VAL A 494 8.88 19.52 13.07
C VAL A 494 8.03 18.44 12.44
N VAL A 495 8.04 18.32 11.11
CA VAL A 495 7.35 17.27 10.36
C VAL A 495 7.83 15.88 10.76
N ASN A 496 9.15 15.67 10.84
CA ASN A 496 9.72 14.39 11.29
C ASN A 496 9.32 14.07 12.73
N TYR A 497 9.30 15.05 13.63
CA TYR A 497 8.83 14.84 14.99
C TYR A 497 7.33 14.50 15.06
N LEU A 498 6.49 15.20 14.29
CA LEU A 498 5.05 14.94 14.23
C LEU A 498 4.74 13.56 13.63
N ARG A 499 5.55 13.13 12.66
CA ARG A 499 5.55 11.77 12.08
C ARG A 499 6.01 10.72 13.10
N SER A 500 7.11 10.99 13.82
CA SER A 500 7.67 10.08 14.81
C SER A 500 6.75 9.92 16.04
N ASP A 501 6.83 8.77 16.70
CA ASP A 501 6.15 8.49 17.99
C ASP A 501 4.62 8.67 17.97
N ARG A 502 3.99 8.70 16.78
CA ARG A 502 2.55 8.90 16.59
C ARG A 502 2.03 10.14 17.31
N CYS A 503 2.80 11.23 17.29
CA CYS A 503 2.49 12.46 18.04
C CYS A 503 1.11 13.03 17.65
N VAL A 504 0.81 13.11 16.35
CA VAL A 504 -0.49 13.60 15.84
C VAL A 504 -1.66 12.77 16.39
N HIS A 505 -1.53 11.44 16.45
CA HIS A 505 -2.55 10.56 17.00
C HIS A 505 -2.73 10.74 18.52
N LYS A 506 -1.63 10.86 19.29
CA LYS A 506 -1.69 11.13 20.73
C LYS A 506 -2.46 12.43 21.00
N MET A 507 -2.24 13.45 20.18
CA MET A 507 -2.94 14.74 20.27
C MET A 507 -4.41 14.62 19.86
N ALA A 508 -4.73 13.99 18.73
CA ALA A 508 -6.10 13.78 18.27
C ALA A 508 -6.92 12.93 19.25
N GLY A 509 -6.35 11.84 19.75
CA GLY A 509 -6.94 10.99 20.78
C GLY A 509 -7.17 11.74 22.10
N PHE A 510 -6.22 12.58 22.51
CA PHE A 510 -6.40 13.46 23.66
C PHE A 510 -7.55 14.45 23.45
N GLY A 511 -7.66 15.06 22.26
CA GLY A 511 -8.76 15.97 21.91
C GLY A 511 -10.13 15.29 22.04
N ASN A 512 -10.27 14.09 21.48
CA ASN A 512 -11.50 13.29 21.58
C ASN A 512 -11.85 12.92 23.03
N TRP A 513 -10.85 12.48 23.81
CA TRP A 513 -11.04 12.15 25.22
C TRP A 513 -11.40 13.37 26.08
N PHE A 514 -10.74 14.51 25.84
CA PHE A 514 -10.95 15.75 26.57
C PHE A 514 -12.35 16.32 26.27
N GLY A 515 -12.77 16.30 25.00
CA GLY A 515 -14.14 16.65 24.61
C GLY A 515 -15.21 15.70 25.17
N GLY A 516 -14.92 14.39 25.22
CA GLY A 516 -15.81 13.38 25.80
C GLY A 516 -16.04 13.56 27.30
N LYS A 517 -15.01 13.99 28.05
CA LYS A 517 -15.16 14.36 29.47
C LYS A 517 -16.06 15.57 29.68
N GLY A 518 -16.00 16.56 28.79
CA GLY A 518 -16.89 17.72 28.81
C GLY A 518 -18.37 17.32 28.66
N LYS A 519 -18.68 16.42 27.72
CA LYS A 519 -20.05 15.88 27.54
C LYS A 519 -20.53 15.07 28.74
N ARG A 520 -19.67 14.23 29.32
CA ARG A 520 -20.01 13.41 30.49
C ARG A 520 -20.33 14.25 31.72
N LYS A 521 -19.55 15.33 31.93
CA LYS A 521 -19.77 16.28 33.03
C LYS A 521 -21.05 17.11 32.84
N LYS A 522 -21.40 17.44 31.60
CA LYS A 522 -22.63 18.19 31.27
C LYS A 522 -23.89 17.34 31.42
N LEU A 523 -23.81 16.05 31.06
CA LEU A 523 -24.89 15.05 31.28
C LEU A 523 -25.08 14.72 32.77
N GLU A 524 -24.02 14.77 33.58
CA GLU A 524 -24.09 14.62 35.04
C GLU A 524 -24.61 15.90 35.74
N GLU A 525 -24.47 17.07 35.12
CA GLU A 525 -24.95 18.37 35.64
C GLU A 525 -26.39 18.71 35.20
N GLU A 526 -26.95 18.06 34.16
CA GLU A 526 -28.28 18.37 33.59
C GLU A 526 -29.39 17.32 33.87
N GLY A 527 -29.19 16.30 34.72
CA GLY A 527 -30.29 15.40 35.09
C GLY A 527 -29.98 14.29 36.11
N GLU A 528 -30.41 14.50 37.36
CA GLU A 528 -31.01 13.43 38.15
C GLU A 528 -32.27 12.95 37.40
N GLU A 529 -32.51 11.63 37.39
CA GLU A 529 -33.58 10.89 36.67
C GLU A 529 -33.31 10.44 35.22
N VAL A 530 -32.27 9.64 34.99
CA VAL A 530 -32.37 8.52 34.02
C VAL A 530 -31.59 7.31 34.57
N LYS A 531 -32.16 6.61 35.55
CA LYS A 531 -31.52 5.40 36.12
C LYS A 531 -31.65 4.14 35.23
N ASP A 532 -32.51 4.13 34.21
CA ASP A 532 -32.76 2.90 33.43
C ASP A 532 -32.04 2.80 32.07
N VAL A 533 -31.38 3.85 31.59
CA VAL A 533 -30.52 3.77 30.39
C VAL A 533 -29.05 3.42 30.75
N ILE A 534 -28.69 3.58 32.03
CA ILE A 534 -27.32 3.43 32.52
C ILE A 534 -26.95 1.96 32.78
N GLU A 535 -27.91 1.04 32.97
CA GLU A 535 -27.59 -0.38 33.16
C GLU A 535 -27.20 -1.11 31.88
N ARG A 536 -27.66 -0.67 30.69
CA ARG A 536 -27.18 -1.24 29.41
C ARG A 536 -25.77 -0.78 29.04
N SER A 537 -25.32 0.36 29.56
CA SER A 537 -23.95 0.86 29.35
C SER A 537 -22.93 0.31 30.35
N LYS A 538 -23.36 -0.43 31.37
CA LYS A 538 -22.48 -1.05 32.38
C LYS A 538 -21.90 -2.42 31.97
N ARG A 539 -22.33 -3.01 30.85
CA ARG A 539 -21.82 -4.32 30.38
C ARG A 539 -20.88 -4.29 29.17
N VAL A 540 -20.56 -3.13 28.62
CA VAL A 540 -19.55 -3.05 27.54
C VAL A 540 -18.22 -2.65 28.16
N GLY A 541 -17.60 -3.65 28.78
CA GLY A 541 -16.27 -3.57 29.38
C GLY A 541 -15.24 -3.11 28.35
N THR A 542 -14.80 -1.87 28.52
CA THR A 542 -13.49 -1.38 28.08
C THR A 542 -12.40 -2.17 28.80
N GLU A 543 -12.14 -3.38 28.33
CA GLU A 543 -10.90 -4.07 28.59
C GLU A 543 -10.20 -4.27 27.25
N LEU A 544 -9.21 -3.41 27.02
CA LEU A 544 -7.86 -3.79 26.59
C LEU A 544 -7.00 -2.50 26.59
N SER A 545 -6.48 -2.23 27.79
CA SER A 545 -5.21 -1.55 28.11
C SER A 545 -4.99 -0.08 27.69
N PHE A 546 -5.71 0.83 28.35
CA PHE A 546 -5.13 2.07 28.93
C PHE A 546 -5.36 2.15 30.46
N SER A 547 -6.11 1.20 31.02
CA SER A 547 -6.42 1.07 32.45
C SER A 547 -5.24 0.56 33.27
N SER A 548 -4.35 -0.25 32.69
CA SER A 548 -3.17 -0.76 33.42
C SER A 548 -2.12 0.34 33.66
N CYS A 549 -1.98 1.29 32.74
CA CYS A 549 -1.06 2.43 32.87
C CYS A 549 -1.60 3.53 33.82
N LEU A 550 -2.90 3.53 34.12
CA LEU A 550 -3.56 4.48 35.02
C LEU A 550 -3.66 4.01 36.48
N LYS A 551 -3.39 2.73 36.79
CA LYS A 551 -3.44 2.22 38.17
C LYS A 551 -2.23 2.59 39.03
N GLN A 552 -1.15 3.14 38.46
CA GLN A 552 0.08 3.45 39.21
C GLN A 552 0.36 4.94 39.48
N LEU A 553 -0.54 5.87 39.14
CA LEU A 553 -0.27 7.31 39.34
C LEU A 553 -1.23 7.92 40.37
N LYS A 554 -0.81 7.86 41.63
CA LYS A 554 -1.44 8.53 42.78
C LYS A 554 -1.45 10.06 42.56
N ARG A 555 -2.67 10.63 42.62
CA ARG A 555 -3.12 12.03 42.88
C ARG A 555 -2.34 13.20 42.25
N PRO A 556 -3.00 14.07 41.44
CA PRO A 556 -2.49 15.43 41.16
C PRO A 556 -2.90 16.44 42.25
N PRO A 557 -2.14 17.53 42.46
CA PRO A 557 -2.47 18.60 43.41
C PRO A 557 -3.58 19.50 42.87
N LYS A 558 -4.42 20.02 43.79
CA LYS A 558 -5.50 20.97 43.48
C LYS A 558 -4.91 22.36 43.19
N LEU A 559 -5.35 23.00 42.09
CA LEU A 559 -5.11 24.41 41.81
C LEU A 559 -6.44 25.15 41.64
N ALA A 560 -6.50 26.35 42.23
CA ALA A 560 -7.68 27.16 42.46
C ALA A 560 -8.23 27.87 41.19
N LYS A 561 -9.53 28.17 41.21
CA LYS A 561 -10.26 28.90 40.16
C LYS A 561 -10.05 30.42 40.27
N PRO A 562 -10.20 31.15 39.16
CA PRO A 562 -10.92 32.42 39.16
C PRO A 562 -12.13 32.42 38.22
N GLN A 563 -13.16 33.18 38.61
CA GLN A 563 -14.42 33.36 37.92
C GLN A 563 -14.34 34.53 36.91
N SER A 564 -14.98 34.40 35.73
CA SER A 564 -15.74 35.50 35.10
C SER A 564 -16.64 34.97 33.97
N LYS A 565 -17.88 35.45 33.94
CA LYS A 565 -18.99 35.04 33.04
C LYS A 565 -18.98 35.78 31.69
N ARG A 566 -19.33 35.08 30.58
CA ARG A 566 -20.18 35.45 29.40
C ARG A 566 -19.68 34.80 28.08
N PRO A 567 -20.52 34.69 27.02
CA PRO A 567 -21.72 33.87 26.84
C PRO A 567 -21.47 32.67 25.88
N LYS A 568 -22.39 31.69 25.91
CA LYS A 568 -22.30 30.38 25.23
C LYS A 568 -22.49 30.50 23.71
N LEU A 569 -21.54 29.95 22.94
CA LEU A 569 -21.72 29.47 21.56
C LEU A 569 -21.38 27.98 21.54
N ASP A 570 -22.15 27.20 20.80
CA ASP A 570 -22.29 25.75 20.97
C ASP A 570 -20.99 24.96 20.65
N GLU A 571 -20.19 24.68 21.68
CA GLU A 571 -18.88 24.00 21.63
C GLU A 571 -18.96 22.50 21.26
N ASN A 572 -20.15 21.92 21.13
CA ASN A 572 -20.36 20.48 21.12
C ASN A 572 -20.24 19.77 19.76
N GLN A 573 -20.29 20.53 18.65
CA GLN A 573 -19.99 20.03 17.29
C GLN A 573 -18.51 20.21 16.88
N ALA A 574 -17.76 21.07 17.58
CA ALA A 574 -16.40 21.43 17.20
C ALA A 574 -15.39 20.29 17.42
N VAL A 575 -15.51 19.47 18.48
CA VAL A 575 -14.41 18.59 18.92
C VAL A 575 -14.22 17.32 18.08
N SER A 576 -15.30 16.80 17.46
CA SER A 576 -15.19 15.71 16.45
C SER A 576 -14.60 16.24 15.13
N CYS A 577 -14.84 17.51 14.82
CA CYS A 577 -14.24 18.22 13.70
C CYS A 577 -12.74 18.48 13.95
N MET A 578 -12.36 18.87 15.17
CA MET A 578 -10.98 19.17 15.60
C MET A 578 -9.98 18.05 15.27
N ALA A 579 -10.36 16.78 15.47
CA ALA A 579 -9.48 15.65 15.19
C ALA A 579 -9.32 15.39 13.68
N ARG A 580 -10.36 15.66 12.87
CA ARG A 580 -10.29 15.59 11.41
C ARG A 580 -9.49 16.77 10.81
N GLN A 581 -9.57 17.93 11.45
CA GLN A 581 -8.91 19.17 11.02
C GLN A 581 -7.43 19.22 11.41
N LEU A 582 -7.02 18.52 12.49
CA LEU A 582 -5.60 18.31 12.80
C LEU A 582 -4.88 17.45 11.75
N ILE A 583 -5.59 16.50 11.16
CA ILE A 583 -5.08 15.66 10.07
C ILE A 583 -4.97 16.48 8.78
N LEU A 584 -5.93 17.37 8.49
CA LEU A 584 -5.87 18.29 7.35
C LEU A 584 -4.73 19.31 7.46
N THR A 585 -4.52 19.89 8.65
CA THR A 585 -3.38 20.79 8.92
C THR A 585 -2.04 20.08 8.89
N TYR A 586 -2.00 18.81 9.29
CA TYR A 586 -0.83 17.95 9.12
C TYR A 586 -0.57 17.63 7.64
N SER A 587 -1.59 17.32 6.84
CA SER A 587 -1.45 17.13 5.38
C SER A 587 -0.89 18.35 4.65
N LEU A 588 -1.14 19.56 5.14
CA LEU A 588 -0.60 20.80 4.57
C LEU A 588 0.87 21.07 4.92
N LEU A 589 1.43 20.37 5.91
CA LEU A 589 2.87 20.36 6.20
C LEU A 589 3.59 19.20 5.50
N LEU A 590 2.84 18.27 4.90
CA LEU A 590 3.36 17.14 4.12
C LEU A 590 3.57 17.51 2.64
N PHE A 591 2.91 18.57 2.18
CA PHE A 591 3.17 19.29 0.92
C PHE A 591 4.11 20.46 1.16
#